data_AF-A0A9P3HEV0-F1
#
_entry.id   AF-A0A9P3HEV0-F1
#
_cell.length_a   1.000
_cell.length_b   1.000
_cell.length_c   1.000
_cell.angle_alpha   90.00
_cell.angle_beta   90.00
_cell.angle_gamma   90.00
#
_symmetry.space_group_name_H-M   'P 1'
#
loop_
_entity.id
_entity.type
_entity.pdbx_description
1 polymer ?
#
loop_
_entity_poly.entity_id
_entity_poly.type
_entity_poly.pdbx_seq_one_letter_code
_entity_poly.pdbx_strand_id
1 'polypeptide(L)'
;MLKNILLVTAALSLFAHTATANSNCNKNAWLSFVTSRNGNGQACGQIVISSGKGAWDMPTATAMKSISACAYSYHDCSGSWVDNNHWNFCCTDSPDWKNNYSGKLNVEFDCSDGLFTCGDVYWN
;
A
#
# COMPACT_ATOMS: atom_id res chain seq x y z
N MET A 1 -24.95 -25.41 35.50
CA MET A 1 -25.21 -24.55 34.32
C MET A 1 -24.11 -23.49 34.21
N LEU A 2 -22.88 -23.91 33.87
CA LEU A 2 -21.71 -23.00 33.89
C LEU A 2 -20.70 -23.33 32.78
N LYS A 3 -21.16 -23.88 31.65
CA LYS A 3 -20.30 -24.32 30.54
C LYS A 3 -20.57 -23.63 29.19
N ASN A 4 -21.61 -22.78 29.11
CA ASN A 4 -22.06 -22.23 27.83
C ASN A 4 -21.73 -20.74 27.62
N ILE A 5 -21.05 -20.09 28.57
CA ILE A 5 -20.73 -18.65 28.46
C ILE A 5 -19.32 -18.43 27.89
N LEU A 6 -18.43 -19.43 27.94
CA LEU A 6 -17.04 -19.27 27.51
C LEU A 6 -16.81 -19.37 25.99
N LEU A 7 -17.84 -19.77 25.23
CA LEU A 7 -17.72 -20.02 23.78
C LEU A 7 -18.11 -18.81 22.91
N VAL A 8 -18.77 -17.79 23.48
CA VAL A 8 -19.22 -16.63 22.71
C VAL A 8 -18.18 -15.49 22.72
N THR A 9 -17.34 -15.41 23.76
CA THR A 9 -16.33 -14.34 23.91
C THR A 9 -15.04 -14.60 23.13
N ALA A 10 -14.76 -15.84 22.72
CA ALA A 10 -13.55 -16.17 21.94
C ALA A 10 -13.73 -15.94 20.43
N ALA A 11 -14.96 -15.81 19.94
CA ALA A 11 -15.24 -15.68 18.50
C ALA A 11 -15.10 -14.25 17.96
N LEU A 12 -14.87 -13.24 18.80
CA LEU A 12 -14.84 -11.83 18.40
C LEU A 12 -13.44 -11.28 18.03
N SER A 13 -12.39 -12.10 18.08
CA SER A 13 -11.00 -11.62 17.99
C SER A 13 -10.24 -11.98 16.71
N LEU A 14 -10.83 -12.70 15.75
CA LEU A 14 -10.05 -13.29 14.65
C LEU A 14 -10.28 -12.73 13.23
N PHE A 15 -11.11 -11.70 13.03
CA PHE A 15 -11.33 -11.17 11.67
C PHE A 15 -11.40 -9.65 11.57
N ALA A 16 -10.74 -8.93 12.47
CA ALA A 16 -10.43 -7.53 12.26
C ALA A 16 -8.99 -7.45 11.74
N HIS A 17 -8.80 -7.62 10.44
CA HIS A 17 -7.62 -7.08 9.75
C HIS A 17 -7.76 -5.56 9.69
N THR A 18 -7.90 -4.92 10.86
CA THR A 18 -7.76 -3.48 10.97
C THR A 18 -6.28 -3.23 10.81
N ALA A 19 -5.88 -2.82 9.62
CA ALA A 19 -4.76 -1.91 9.53
C ALA A 19 -5.14 -0.71 10.40
N THR A 20 -4.69 -0.75 11.66
CA THR A 20 -4.95 0.31 12.62
C THR A 20 -4.27 1.54 12.06
N ALA A 21 -5.05 2.58 11.75
CA ALA A 21 -4.49 3.88 11.41
C ALA A 21 -3.44 4.24 12.48
N ASN A 22 -2.19 4.36 12.06
CA ASN A 22 -1.09 4.60 12.96
C ASN A 22 -1.27 6.00 13.54
N SER A 23 -1.61 6.06 14.84
CA SER A 23 -1.90 7.31 15.54
C SER A 23 -0.71 8.29 15.57
N ASN A 24 0.48 7.83 15.18
CA ASN A 24 1.69 8.64 15.06
C ASN A 24 1.81 9.34 13.70
N CYS A 25 1.02 8.94 12.70
CA CYS A 25 1.06 9.52 11.36
C CYS A 25 0.03 10.65 11.24
N ASN A 26 0.50 11.85 10.83
CA ASN A 26 -0.38 13.01 10.69
C ASN A 26 -0.99 13.15 9.29
N LYS A 27 -0.45 12.42 8.30
CA LYS A 27 -0.84 12.48 6.89
C LYS A 27 -1.07 11.08 6.33
N ASN A 28 -1.89 11.01 5.28
CA ASN A 28 -2.13 9.77 4.55
C ASN A 28 -2.46 10.03 3.07
N ALA A 29 -2.22 9.02 2.24
CA ALA A 29 -2.53 9.03 0.82
C ALA A 29 -3.12 7.69 0.38
N TRP A 30 -4.27 7.75 -0.28
CA TRP A 30 -4.82 6.63 -1.03
C TRP A 30 -4.24 6.63 -2.44
N LEU A 31 -3.45 5.60 -2.73
CA LEU A 31 -2.80 5.41 -4.02
C LEU A 31 -3.50 4.29 -4.78
N SER A 32 -3.91 4.55 -6.01
CA SER A 32 -4.32 3.50 -6.95
C SER A 32 -3.13 3.20 -7.87
N PHE A 33 -2.86 1.95 -8.16
CA PHE A 33 -1.78 1.59 -9.07
C PHE A 33 -2.25 0.58 -10.10
N VAL A 34 -1.65 0.66 -11.28
CA VAL A 34 -1.78 -0.33 -12.35
C VAL A 34 -0.38 -0.64 -12.85
N THR A 35 -0.10 -1.91 -13.10
CA THR A 35 1.17 -2.34 -13.67
C THR A 35 0.96 -3.27 -14.84
N SER A 36 1.96 -3.32 -15.71
CA SER A 36 2.15 -4.33 -16.73
C SER A 36 3.59 -4.79 -16.69
N ARG A 37 3.84 -6.06 -17.05
CA ARG A 37 5.20 -6.54 -17.19
C ARG A 37 5.79 -5.96 -18.48
N ASN A 38 6.94 -5.32 -18.39
CA ASN A 38 7.65 -4.85 -19.57
C ASN A 38 8.42 -6.02 -20.23
N GLY A 39 8.95 -5.79 -21.44
CA GLY A 39 9.74 -6.79 -22.17
C GLY A 39 11.04 -7.22 -21.49
N ASN A 40 11.44 -6.57 -20.40
CA ASN A 40 12.63 -6.86 -19.60
C ASN A 40 12.29 -7.61 -18.30
N GLY A 41 11.05 -8.07 -18.12
CA GLY A 41 10.64 -8.84 -16.96
C GLY A 41 10.26 -8.01 -15.72
N GLN A 42 10.39 -6.68 -15.77
CA GLN A 42 10.06 -5.77 -14.67
C GLN A 42 8.56 -5.45 -14.66
N ALA A 43 7.98 -5.20 -13.49
CA ALA A 43 6.65 -4.58 -13.39
C ALA A 43 6.80 -3.07 -13.46
N CYS A 44 6.30 -2.46 -14.53
CA CYS A 44 6.26 -1.02 -14.68
C CYS A 44 4.82 -0.55 -14.81
N GLY A 45 4.55 0.66 -14.37
CA GLY A 45 3.18 1.13 -14.30
C GLY A 45 3.05 2.55 -13.78
N GLN A 46 1.83 2.84 -13.36
CA GLN A 46 1.43 4.15 -12.85
C GLN A 46 0.85 4.02 -11.46
N ILE A 47 1.16 5.00 -10.61
CA ILE A 47 0.54 5.21 -9.31
C ILE A 47 -0.16 6.55 -9.36
N VAL A 48 -1.44 6.58 -9.00
CA VAL A 48 -2.29 7.78 -8.98
C VAL A 48 -2.73 8.06 -7.56
N ILE A 49 -2.48 9.27 -7.08
CA ILE A 49 -3.05 9.77 -5.83
C ILE A 49 -4.54 9.99 -6.04
N SER A 50 -5.34 9.24 -5.27
CA SER A 50 -6.80 9.28 -5.35
C SER A 50 -7.40 10.22 -4.30
N SER A 51 -6.86 10.23 -3.08
CA SER A 51 -7.31 11.07 -1.97
C SER A 51 -6.33 10.99 -0.79
N GLY A 52 -6.62 11.69 0.31
CA GLY A 52 -5.88 11.57 1.57
C GLY A 52 -5.43 12.91 2.14
N LYS A 53 -5.23 12.96 3.45
CA LYS A 53 -4.83 14.18 4.16
C LYS A 53 -3.36 14.48 3.87
N GLY A 54 -3.11 15.60 3.19
CA GLY A 54 -1.75 16.02 2.81
C GLY A 54 -1.14 15.17 1.70
N ALA A 55 -1.92 14.36 0.99
CA ALA A 55 -1.44 13.39 0.02
C ALA A 55 -0.52 13.98 -1.08
N TRP A 56 -0.79 15.22 -1.50
CA TRP A 56 0.03 15.95 -2.48
C TRP A 56 1.44 16.29 -2.00
N ASP A 57 1.68 16.26 -0.69
CA ASP A 57 3.00 16.46 -0.09
C ASP A 57 3.81 15.16 0.00
N MET A 58 3.23 14.03 -0.41
CA MET A 58 3.89 12.72 -0.28
C MET A 58 5.16 12.68 -1.16
N PRO A 59 6.35 12.45 -0.57
CA PRO A 59 7.57 12.37 -1.36
C PRO A 59 7.55 11.15 -2.29
N THR A 60 8.06 11.30 -3.52
CA THR A 60 8.21 10.20 -4.49
C THR A 60 8.93 9.00 -3.87
N ALA A 61 10.00 9.23 -3.11
CA ALA A 61 10.74 8.16 -2.44
C ALA A 61 9.86 7.38 -1.44
N THR A 62 8.98 8.06 -0.71
CA THR A 62 8.03 7.42 0.21
C THR A 62 7.01 6.59 -0.58
N ALA A 63 6.44 7.13 -1.65
CA ALA A 63 5.50 6.41 -2.51
C ALA A 63 6.10 5.14 -3.13
N MET A 64 7.35 5.19 -3.61
CA MET A 64 8.04 4.02 -4.17
C MET A 64 8.34 2.96 -3.10
N LYS A 65 8.85 3.39 -1.94
CA LYS A 65 9.10 2.47 -0.83
C LYS A 65 7.82 1.83 -0.30
N SER A 66 6.70 2.57 -0.27
CA SER A 66 5.43 2.00 0.16
C SER A 66 4.86 1.01 -0.85
N ILE A 67 4.94 1.28 -2.15
CA ILE A 67 4.57 0.30 -3.18
C ILE A 67 5.44 -0.96 -3.07
N SER A 68 6.75 -0.79 -2.93
CA SER A 68 7.70 -1.87 -2.72
C SER A 68 7.30 -2.75 -1.54
N ALA A 69 7.13 -2.16 -0.35
CA ALA A 69 6.82 -2.89 0.87
C ALA A 69 5.40 -3.48 0.89
N CYS A 70 4.39 -2.69 0.51
CA CYS A 70 2.98 -3.05 0.71
C CYS A 70 2.40 -3.89 -0.43
N ALA A 71 2.88 -3.70 -1.67
CA ALA A 71 2.32 -4.37 -2.85
C ALA A 71 3.30 -5.39 -3.46
N TYR A 72 4.61 -5.16 -3.38
CA TYR A 72 5.63 -5.95 -4.07
C TYR A 72 6.59 -6.67 -3.12
N SER A 73 6.20 -6.95 -1.88
CA SER A 73 7.01 -7.77 -0.94
C SER A 73 8.49 -7.34 -0.83
N TYR A 74 8.74 -6.03 -0.82
CA TYR A 74 10.07 -5.41 -0.73
C TYR A 74 10.97 -5.54 -1.98
N HIS A 75 10.41 -5.78 -3.17
CA HIS A 75 11.18 -5.62 -4.41
C HIS A 75 11.55 -4.15 -4.65
N ASP A 76 12.75 -3.89 -5.18
CA ASP A 76 13.22 -2.52 -5.40
C ASP A 76 12.36 -1.81 -6.45
N CYS A 77 11.57 -0.85 -5.99
CA CYS A 77 10.75 0.00 -6.85
C CYS A 77 11.37 1.39 -6.95
N SER A 78 11.41 1.91 -8.17
CA SER A 78 11.84 3.26 -8.49
C SER A 78 10.76 3.95 -9.30
N GLY A 79 10.76 5.28 -9.31
CA GLY A 79 9.78 6.03 -10.06
C GLY A 79 9.98 7.53 -9.99
N SER A 80 9.20 8.23 -10.79
CA SER A 80 9.29 9.68 -10.98
C SER A 80 7.89 10.28 -11.04
N TRP A 81 7.73 11.43 -10.40
CA TRP A 81 6.51 12.23 -10.52
C TRP A 81 6.41 12.75 -11.95
N VAL A 82 5.24 12.61 -12.56
CA VAL A 82 5.03 12.99 -13.95
C VAL A 82 4.22 14.27 -14.03
N ASP A 83 2.98 14.24 -13.52
CA ASP A 83 2.10 15.40 -13.46
C ASP A 83 1.13 15.30 -12.28
N ASN A 84 0.35 16.38 -12.13
CA ASN A 84 -0.80 16.69 -11.24
C ASN A 84 -1.29 15.68 -10.21
N ASN A 85 -1.22 14.37 -10.46
CA ASN A 85 -1.50 13.38 -9.43
C ASN A 85 -0.86 12.00 -9.58
N HIS A 86 0.18 11.83 -10.41
CA HIS A 86 0.69 10.49 -10.66
C HIS A 86 2.20 10.37 -10.79
N TRP A 87 2.68 9.19 -10.40
CA TRP A 87 4.04 8.72 -10.64
C TRP A 87 4.03 7.61 -11.68
N ASN A 88 5.05 7.58 -12.52
CA ASN A 88 5.46 6.33 -13.18
C ASN A 88 6.36 5.57 -12.22
N PHE A 89 6.26 4.25 -12.19
CA PHE A 89 7.14 3.40 -11.39
C PHE A 89 7.55 2.14 -12.14
N CYS A 90 8.65 1.54 -11.72
CA CYS A 90 9.13 0.23 -12.13
C CYS A 90 9.75 -0.50 -10.93
N CYS A 91 9.42 -1.79 -10.78
CA CYS A 91 9.99 -2.68 -9.77
C CYS A 91 10.81 -3.79 -10.44
N THR A 92 11.98 -4.10 -9.86
CA THR A 92 12.98 -5.04 -10.43
C THR A 92 12.48 -6.46 -10.60
N ASP A 93 11.53 -6.91 -9.79
CA ASP A 93 10.84 -8.18 -9.95
C ASP A 93 9.37 -8.01 -9.57
N SER A 94 8.48 -8.52 -10.42
CA SER A 94 7.10 -8.77 -10.05
C SER A 94 6.93 -10.28 -9.93
N PRO A 95 6.22 -10.77 -8.90
CA PRO A 95 5.92 -12.19 -8.82
C PRO A 95 5.30 -12.68 -10.14
N ASP A 96 5.86 -13.74 -10.72
CA ASP A 96 5.51 -14.29 -12.05
C ASP A 96 4.00 -14.60 -12.23
N TRP A 97 3.26 -14.70 -11.14
CA TRP A 97 1.84 -15.03 -11.13
C TRP A 97 0.90 -13.84 -11.37
N LYS A 98 1.41 -12.61 -11.52
CA LYS A 98 0.58 -11.42 -11.78
C LYS A 98 1.04 -10.64 -13.02
N ASN A 99 0.62 -11.09 -14.19
CA ASN A 99 0.63 -10.24 -15.37
C ASN A 99 -0.57 -9.28 -15.30
N ASN A 100 -0.33 -7.98 -15.49
CA ASN A 100 -1.35 -6.93 -15.55
C ASN A 100 -2.30 -6.91 -14.34
N TYR A 101 -1.86 -6.28 -13.25
CA TYR A 101 -2.68 -6.12 -12.07
C TYR A 101 -2.82 -4.67 -11.66
N SER A 102 -3.90 -4.41 -10.97
CA SER A 102 -4.15 -3.12 -10.34
C SER A 102 -4.51 -3.32 -8.89
N GLY A 103 -4.35 -2.27 -8.11
CA GLY A 103 -4.69 -2.30 -6.72
C GLY A 103 -4.82 -0.91 -6.15
N LYS A 104 -5.22 -0.86 -4.88
CA LYS A 104 -5.30 0.36 -4.09
C LYS A 104 -4.57 0.16 -2.78
N LEU A 105 -3.88 1.18 -2.32
CA LEU A 105 -3.18 1.16 -1.05
C LEU A 105 -3.37 2.46 -0.29
N ASN A 106 -3.66 2.38 1.00
CA ASN A 106 -3.61 3.52 1.91
C ASN A 106 -2.23 3.56 2.55
N VAL A 107 -1.53 4.67 2.40
CA VAL A 107 -0.21 4.87 2.99
C VAL A 107 -0.29 6.03 3.94
N GLU A 108 0.01 5.74 5.19
CA GLU A 108 0.19 6.76 6.20
C GLU A 108 1.66 7.18 6.18
N PHE A 109 1.92 8.48 6.24
CA PHE A 109 3.27 9.03 6.17
C PHE A 109 3.39 10.27 7.06
N ASP A 110 4.61 10.80 7.18
CA ASP A 110 4.93 11.84 8.17
C ASP A 110 4.62 11.34 9.59
N CYS A 111 5.19 10.16 9.88
CA CYS A 111 5.02 9.44 11.13
C CYS A 111 6.26 9.60 12.00
N SER A 112 6.09 9.65 13.32
CA SER A 112 7.23 9.78 14.25
C SER A 112 8.08 8.50 14.37
N ASP A 113 7.54 7.36 13.95
CA ASP A 113 8.14 6.02 14.02
C ASP A 113 8.75 5.54 12.71
N GLY A 114 8.58 6.29 11.61
CA GLY A 114 9.13 5.92 10.32
C GLY A 114 8.64 6.78 9.16
N LEU A 115 9.11 6.47 7.95
CA LEU A 115 8.75 7.23 6.75
C LEU A 115 7.29 6.99 6.33
N PHE A 116 6.77 5.77 6.53
CA PHE A 116 5.40 5.40 6.22
C PHE A 116 4.96 4.12 6.92
N THR A 117 3.64 3.87 6.94
CA THR A 117 3.00 2.60 7.36
C THR A 117 2.04 2.11 6.25
N CYS A 118 1.98 0.80 6.02
CA CYS A 118 0.97 0.19 5.14
C CYS A 118 -0.37 0.12 5.89
N GLY A 119 -1.35 0.91 5.45
CA GLY A 119 -2.73 0.81 5.91
C GLY A 119 -3.42 -0.37 5.24
N ASP A 120 -4.35 -0.08 4.32
CA ASP A 120 -5.07 -1.10 3.57
C ASP A 120 -4.42 -1.37 2.21
N VAL A 121 -4.43 -2.63 1.74
CA VAL A 121 -4.02 -3.00 0.37
C VAL A 121 -5.10 -3.87 -0.27
N TYR A 122 -5.63 -3.41 -1.39
CA TYR A 122 -6.64 -4.10 -2.18
C TYR A 122 -6.09 -4.48 -3.54
N TRP A 123 -6.28 -5.74 -3.93
CA TRP A 123 -5.95 -6.25 -5.25
C TRP A 123 -7.24 -6.39 -6.07
N ASN A 124 -7.20 -5.95 -7.33
CA ASN A 124 -8.25 -6.23 -8.32
C ASN A 124 -7.89 -7.43 -9.18
#